data_AF-A0A4Q1VBT9-F1
#
_entry.id   AF-A0A4Q1VBT9-F1
#
_cell.length_a   1.000
_cell.length_b   1.000
_cell.length_c   1.000
_cell.angle_alpha   90.00
_cell.angle_beta   90.00
_cell.angle_gamma   90.00
#
_symmetry.space_group_name_H-M   'P 1'
#
loop_
_entity.id
_entity.type
_entity.pdbx_description
1 polymer ?
#
loop_
_entity_poly.entity_id
_entity_poly.type
_entity_poly.pdbx_seq_one_letter_code
_entity_poly.pdbx_strand_id
1 'polypeptide(L)'
;MASDAPAYVLENLSLVGPAKAVGYLPLRTVAEVLGLNVEDLITQAMARGLRAISIGPHHCCIKSGALYVFDAAALEAVLRVGSATLDQVEAPTDPEMFVRFIARDWFAPDHPIMPIIRAAFADHLRST
;
A
#
# COMPACT_ATOMS: atom_id res chain seq x y z
N MET A 1 1.99 -29.68 5.73
CA MET A 1 1.62 -28.80 4.61
C MET A 1 2.35 -27.50 4.83
N ALA A 2 3.51 -27.31 4.19
CA ALA A 2 4.27 -26.07 4.31
C ALA A 2 3.46 -24.98 3.63
N SER A 3 3.07 -23.97 4.39
CA SER A 3 2.20 -22.89 3.93
C SER A 3 2.91 -22.10 2.82
N ASP A 4 2.34 -22.03 1.61
CA ASP A 4 2.78 -21.15 0.50
C ASP A 4 2.60 -19.64 0.80
N ALA A 5 2.16 -19.31 2.02
CA ALA A 5 1.92 -17.94 2.47
C ALA A 5 3.12 -16.99 2.33
N PRO A 6 4.38 -17.39 2.60
CA PRO A 6 5.54 -16.49 2.47
C PRO A 6 5.78 -16.03 1.03
N ALA A 7 5.61 -16.94 0.06
CA ALA A 7 5.87 -16.67 -1.35
C ALA A 7 4.80 -15.73 -1.94
N TYR A 8 3.51 -16.02 -1.68
CA TYR A 8 2.40 -15.19 -2.13
C TYR A 8 2.46 -13.74 -1.60
N VAL A 9 2.91 -13.58 -0.36
CA VAL A 9 3.05 -12.28 0.29
C VAL A 9 4.11 -11.41 -0.40
N LEU A 10 5.27 -11.99 -0.71
CA LEU A 10 6.33 -11.29 -1.44
C LEU A 10 5.96 -11.06 -2.90
N GLU A 11 5.25 -12.00 -3.52
CA GLU A 11 4.69 -11.83 -4.86
C GLU A 11 3.74 -10.63 -4.92
N ASN A 12 2.89 -10.43 -3.91
CA ASN A 12 1.98 -9.30 -3.88
C ASN A 12 2.69 -7.93 -3.90
N LEU A 13 3.84 -7.81 -3.21
CA LEU A 13 4.72 -6.63 -3.24
C LEU A 13 5.56 -6.54 -4.53
N SER A 14 5.90 -7.68 -5.14
CA SER A 14 6.61 -7.69 -6.42
C SER A 14 5.74 -7.17 -7.56
N LEU A 15 4.41 -7.30 -7.45
CA LEU A 15 3.46 -6.75 -8.42
C LEU A 15 3.32 -5.22 -8.40
N VAL A 16 3.87 -4.52 -7.41
CA VAL A 16 3.78 -3.05 -7.36
C VAL A 16 4.51 -2.42 -8.56
N GLY A 17 3.83 -1.51 -9.25
CA GLY A 17 4.27 -0.88 -10.49
C GLY A 17 3.10 -0.22 -11.23
N PRO A 18 3.20 -0.01 -12.55
CA PRO A 18 2.19 0.71 -13.33
C PRO A 18 0.76 0.15 -13.25
N ALA A 19 0.61 -1.16 -13.07
CA ALA A 19 -0.69 -1.83 -12.97
C ALA A 19 -1.25 -1.92 -11.54
N LYS A 20 -0.40 -1.72 -10.53
CA LYS A 20 -0.75 -1.77 -9.11
C LYS A 20 0.08 -0.74 -8.37
N ALA A 21 -0.51 0.41 -8.12
CA ALA A 21 0.20 1.57 -7.61
C ALA A 21 0.73 1.37 -6.18
N VAL A 22 0.04 0.61 -5.33
CA VAL A 22 0.39 0.44 -3.91
C VAL A 22 0.33 -1.03 -3.49
N GLY A 23 1.26 -1.43 -2.64
CA GLY A 23 1.23 -2.66 -1.86
C GLY A 23 1.69 -2.40 -0.42
N TYR A 24 1.29 -3.24 0.51
CA TYR A 24 1.75 -3.14 1.89
C TYR A 24 2.02 -4.50 2.51
N LEU A 25 2.83 -4.49 3.56
CA LEU A 25 3.10 -5.66 4.38
C LEU A 25 3.27 -5.26 5.85
N PRO A 26 2.55 -5.88 6.81
CA PRO A 26 2.76 -5.63 8.22
C PRO A 26 4.22 -5.90 8.62
N LEU A 27 4.81 -5.01 9.43
CA LEU A 27 6.22 -5.14 9.85
C LEU A 27 6.47 -6.45 10.62
N ARG A 28 5.46 -6.90 11.37
CA ARG A 28 5.50 -8.20 12.03
C ARG A 28 5.65 -9.35 11.03
N THR A 29 4.93 -9.29 9.90
CA THR A 29 5.03 -10.31 8.86
C THR A 29 6.43 -10.31 8.23
N VAL A 30 6.99 -9.14 7.96
CA VAL A 30 8.37 -9.00 7.45
C VAL A 30 9.37 -9.70 8.37
N ALA A 31 9.34 -9.38 9.66
CA ALA A 31 10.33 -9.87 10.61
C ALA A 31 10.07 -11.31 11.08
N GLU A 32 8.85 -11.64 11.51
CA GLU A 32 8.56 -12.90 12.18
C GLU A 32 8.13 -14.03 11.23
N VAL A 33 7.52 -13.70 10.09
CA VAL A 33 7.02 -14.71 9.14
C VAL A 33 8.00 -14.94 8.00
N LEU A 34 8.58 -13.86 7.45
CA LEU A 34 9.50 -13.94 6.32
C LEU A 34 10.98 -13.99 6.76
N GLY A 35 11.29 -13.60 8.00
CA GLY A 35 12.67 -13.50 8.47
C GLY A 35 13.50 -12.45 7.70
N LEU A 36 12.83 -11.47 7.10
CA LEU A 36 13.45 -10.44 6.27
C LEU A 36 13.69 -9.15 7.07
N ASN A 37 14.59 -8.31 6.57
CA ASN A 37 14.80 -6.97 7.06
C ASN A 37 13.97 -5.96 6.24
N VAL A 38 13.31 -5.03 6.93
CA VAL A 38 12.53 -3.95 6.31
C VAL A 38 13.43 -3.04 5.46
N GLU A 39 14.65 -2.75 5.91
CA GLU A 39 15.61 -1.90 5.17
C GLU A 39 16.05 -2.53 3.85
N ASP A 40 16.19 -3.87 3.82
CA ASP A 40 16.53 -4.59 2.60
C ASP A 40 15.38 -4.53 1.60
N LEU A 41 14.13 -4.63 2.08
CA LEU A 41 12.94 -4.51 1.23
C LEU A 41 12.77 -3.08 0.68
N ILE A 42 13.05 -2.06 1.48
CA ILE A 42 13.08 -0.66 1.03
C ILE A 42 14.12 -0.49 -0.07
N THR A 43 15.34 -1.00 0.15
CA THR A 43 16.44 -0.93 -0.82
C THR A 43 16.08 -1.62 -2.13
N GLN A 44 15.45 -2.81 -2.06
CA GLN A 44 14.97 -3.54 -3.23
C GLN A 44 13.86 -2.81 -3.98
N ALA A 45 12.92 -2.17 -3.28
CA ALA A 45 11.89 -1.35 -3.91
C ALA A 45 12.50 -0.15 -4.64
N MET A 46 13.43 0.55 -4.00
CA MET A 46 14.13 1.69 -4.59
C MET A 46 14.96 1.30 -5.81
N ALA A 47 15.62 0.14 -5.79
CA ALA A 47 16.35 -0.39 -6.93
C ALA A 47 15.45 -0.65 -8.16
N ARG A 48 14.14 -0.84 -7.94
CA ARG A 48 13.13 -0.98 -9.00
C ARG A 48 12.52 0.35 -9.44
N GLY A 49 12.99 1.48 -8.91
CA GLY A 49 12.42 2.80 -9.16
C GLY A 49 11.14 3.10 -8.38
N LEU A 50 10.80 2.27 -7.39
CA LEU A 50 9.63 2.45 -6.53
C LEU A 50 10.00 3.26 -5.28
N ARG A 51 8.98 3.75 -4.58
CA ARG A 51 9.13 4.33 -3.25
C ARG A 51 8.68 3.32 -2.20
N ALA A 52 9.28 3.39 -1.03
CA ALA A 52 8.90 2.57 0.10
C ALA A 52 8.98 3.38 1.39
N ILE A 53 7.97 3.21 2.26
CA ILE A 53 7.93 3.85 3.58
C ILE A 53 7.56 2.84 4.65
N SER A 54 8.35 2.81 5.72
CA SER A 54 8.03 2.07 6.93
C SER A 54 7.22 2.97 7.87
N ILE A 55 6.01 2.55 8.21
CA ILE A 55 5.14 3.28 9.12
C ILE A 55 5.02 2.47 10.40
N GLY A 56 5.48 3.06 11.51
CA GLY A 56 5.44 2.43 12.82
C GLY A 56 4.03 2.31 13.40
N PRO A 57 3.87 1.52 14.48
CA PRO A 57 2.56 1.18 15.05
C PRO A 57 1.78 2.37 15.63
N HIS A 58 2.47 3.47 15.99
CA HIS A 58 1.81 4.68 16.50
C HIS A 58 1.19 5.55 15.40
N HIS A 59 1.51 5.27 14.14
CA HIS A 59 1.06 6.05 12.98
C HIS A 59 0.32 5.18 11.95
N CYS A 60 -0.02 3.95 12.31
CA CYS A 60 -0.67 2.99 11.42
C CYS A 60 -1.86 2.31 12.10
N CYS A 61 -2.91 2.05 11.34
CA CYS A 61 -4.08 1.28 11.77
C CYS A 61 -3.74 -0.20 12.02
N ILE A 62 -2.61 -0.68 11.51
CA ILE A 62 -2.05 -2.01 11.76
C ILE A 62 -1.19 -1.96 13.02
N LYS A 63 -1.50 -2.81 14.00
CA LYS A 63 -0.86 -2.83 15.33
C LYS A 63 0.66 -2.96 15.32
N SER A 64 1.24 -3.63 14.31
CA SER A 64 2.69 -3.77 14.17
C SER A 64 3.34 -2.63 13.39
N GLY A 65 2.55 -1.73 12.82
CA GLY A 65 2.99 -0.93 11.67
C GLY A 65 3.01 -1.76 10.38
N ALA A 66 3.30 -1.09 9.27
CA ALA A 66 3.45 -1.71 7.96
C ALA A 66 4.50 -1.00 7.10
N LEU A 67 5.15 -1.80 6.24
CA LEU A 67 5.92 -1.33 5.10
C LEU A 67 4.95 -1.13 3.94
N TYR A 68 4.92 0.07 3.38
CA TYR A 68 4.23 0.36 2.14
C TYR A 68 5.25 0.50 1.01
N VAL A 69 4.95 -0.07 -0.14
CA VAL A 69 5.70 0.09 -1.38
C VAL A 69 4.76 0.63 -2.43
N PHE A 70 5.18 1.65 -3.16
CA PHE A 70 4.33 2.29 -4.15
C PHE A 70 5.10 2.83 -5.36
N ASP A 71 4.44 2.80 -6.52
CA ASP A 71 4.85 3.50 -7.72
C ASP A 71 4.26 4.91 -7.69
N ALA A 72 5.11 5.92 -7.58
CA ALA A 72 4.66 7.30 -7.43
C ALA A 72 3.88 7.79 -8.66
N ALA A 73 4.33 7.47 -9.87
CA ALA A 73 3.68 7.93 -11.10
C ALA A 73 2.33 7.22 -11.31
N ALA A 74 2.26 5.92 -11.03
CA ALA A 74 1.01 5.17 -11.09
C ALA A 74 0.01 5.68 -10.04
N LEU A 75 0.48 5.95 -8.82
CA LEU A 75 -0.37 6.49 -7.76
C LEU A 75 -0.88 7.90 -8.11
N GLU A 76 -0.03 8.79 -8.61
CA GLU A 76 -0.45 10.11 -9.10
C GLU A 76 -1.55 10.03 -10.16
N ALA A 77 -1.47 9.05 -11.07
CA ALA A 77 -2.50 8.84 -12.08
C ALA A 77 -3.85 8.45 -11.45
N VAL A 78 -3.84 7.54 -10.47
CA VAL A 78 -5.04 7.14 -9.72
C VAL A 78 -5.63 8.33 -8.94
N LEU A 79 -4.79 9.08 -8.22
CA LEU A 79 -5.24 10.23 -7.42
C LEU A 79 -5.82 11.34 -8.30
N ARG A 80 -5.24 11.57 -9.48
CA ARG A 80 -5.74 12.56 -10.45
C ARG A 80 -7.13 12.21 -10.98
N VAL A 81 -7.40 10.93 -11.23
CA VAL A 81 -8.74 10.46 -11.66
C VAL A 81 -9.77 10.65 -10.53
N GLY A 82 -9.35 10.45 -9.28
CA GLY A 82 -10.19 10.58 -8.09
C GLY A 82 -10.22 11.98 -7.45
N SER A 83 -9.68 13.02 -8.09
CA SER A 83 -9.40 14.31 -7.44
C SER A 83 -10.62 14.96 -6.79
N ALA A 84 -11.78 14.95 -7.46
CA ALA A 84 -13.00 15.52 -6.91
C ALA A 84 -13.45 14.83 -5.61
N THR A 85 -13.25 13.52 -5.53
CA THR A 85 -13.54 12.75 -4.31
C THR A 85 -12.50 13.02 -3.23
N LEU A 86 -11.22 13.14 -3.59
CA LEU A 86 -10.15 13.51 -2.66
C LEU A 86 -10.43 14.87 -2.01
N ASP A 87 -10.84 15.86 -2.82
CA ASP A 87 -11.23 17.18 -2.33
C ASP A 87 -12.44 17.10 -1.38
N GLN A 88 -13.45 16.29 -1.74
CA GLN A 88 -14.66 16.11 -0.91
C GLN A 88 -14.36 15.54 0.48
N VAL A 89 -13.39 14.61 0.58
CA VAL A 89 -13.03 13.95 1.84
C VAL A 89 -11.78 14.55 2.48
N GLU A 90 -11.31 15.70 1.97
CA GLU A 90 -10.10 16.40 2.42
C GLU A 90 -8.85 15.49 2.47
N ALA A 91 -8.74 14.56 1.52
CA ALA A 91 -7.62 13.63 1.42
C ALA A 91 -6.45 14.22 0.60
N PRO A 92 -5.19 13.85 0.91
CA PRO A 92 -4.04 14.33 0.17
C PRO A 92 -4.01 13.84 -1.28
N THR A 93 -3.51 14.69 -2.18
CA THR A 93 -3.25 14.37 -3.60
C THR A 93 -1.79 14.03 -3.88
N ASP A 94 -0.88 14.32 -2.94
CA ASP A 94 0.51 13.85 -3.01
C ASP A 94 0.57 12.33 -2.71
N PRO A 95 1.29 11.53 -3.51
CA PRO A 95 1.39 10.09 -3.33
C PRO A 95 1.83 9.63 -1.94
N GLU A 96 2.90 10.21 -1.39
CA GLU A 96 3.41 9.77 -0.10
C GLU A 96 2.45 10.16 1.03
N MET A 97 1.93 11.39 0.99
CA MET A 97 0.95 11.87 1.97
C MET A 97 -0.34 11.04 1.90
N PHE A 98 -0.77 10.64 0.71
CA PHE A 98 -1.91 9.76 0.52
C PHE A 98 -1.66 8.37 1.14
N VAL A 99 -0.49 7.76 0.92
CA VAL A 99 -0.14 6.48 1.56
C VAL A 99 -0.16 6.60 3.08
N ARG A 100 0.39 7.68 3.64
CA ARG A 100 0.33 7.94 5.09
C ARG A 100 -1.10 8.13 5.59
N PHE A 101 -1.93 8.83 4.82
CA PHE A 101 -3.35 9.03 5.13
C PHE A 101 -4.09 7.69 5.19
N ILE A 102 -3.96 6.85 4.17
CA ILE A 102 -4.67 5.56 4.15
C ILE A 102 -4.12 4.55 5.15
N ALA A 103 -2.84 4.68 5.54
CA ALA A 103 -2.23 3.82 6.53
C ALA A 103 -2.69 4.11 7.96
N ARG A 104 -3.20 5.33 8.23
CA ARG A 104 -3.54 5.79 9.57
C ARG A 104 -4.85 5.20 10.09
N ASP A 105 -5.83 5.04 9.21
CA ASP A 105 -7.23 4.79 9.59
C ASP A 105 -7.80 3.55 8.90
N TRP A 106 -8.77 2.91 9.55
CA TRP A 106 -9.61 1.87 8.92
C TRP A 106 -10.83 2.54 8.30
N PHE A 107 -10.89 2.56 6.97
CA PHE A 107 -12.03 3.13 6.24
C PHE A 107 -13.17 2.13 6.15
N ALA A 108 -14.40 2.62 6.36
CA ALA A 108 -15.60 1.82 6.15
C ALA A 108 -15.73 1.44 4.66
N PRO A 109 -16.27 0.26 4.30
CA PRO A 109 -16.36 -0.19 2.92
C PRO A 109 -17.13 0.74 1.96
N ASP A 110 -18.04 1.54 2.50
CA ASP A 110 -18.89 2.54 1.83
C ASP A 110 -18.30 3.96 1.89
N HIS A 111 -17.15 4.16 2.54
CA HIS A 111 -16.50 5.47 2.59
C HIS A 111 -16.16 5.96 1.18
N PRO A 112 -16.41 7.24 0.83
CA PRO A 112 -16.20 7.74 -0.53
C PRO A 112 -14.79 7.55 -1.09
N ILE A 113 -13.78 7.42 -0.22
CA ILE A 113 -12.39 7.15 -0.60
C ILE A 113 -12.14 5.73 -1.11
N MET A 114 -12.99 4.75 -0.76
CA MET A 114 -12.74 3.34 -0.99
C MET A 114 -12.52 2.97 -2.46
N PRO A 115 -13.24 3.53 -3.45
CA PRO A 115 -12.95 3.30 -4.86
C PRO A 115 -11.52 3.68 -5.26
N ILE A 116 -10.98 4.77 -4.70
CA ILE A 116 -9.60 5.23 -4.95
C ILE A 116 -8.60 4.27 -4.31
N ILE A 117 -8.83 3.88 -3.05
CA ILE A 117 -7.98 2.90 -2.37
C ILE A 117 -7.94 1.59 -3.16
N ARG A 118 -9.11 1.05 -3.54
CA ARG A 118 -9.20 -0.19 -4.34
C ARG A 118 -8.46 -0.06 -5.67
N ALA A 119 -8.61 1.06 -6.37
CA ALA A 119 -7.88 1.33 -7.61
C ALA A 119 -6.35 1.35 -7.37
N ALA A 120 -5.88 1.99 -6.30
CA ALA A 120 -4.47 2.05 -5.96
C ALA A 120 -3.86 0.66 -5.69
N PHE A 121 -4.62 -0.23 -5.03
CA PHE A 121 -4.19 -1.61 -4.74
C PHE A 121 -4.42 -2.60 -5.90
N ALA A 122 -5.00 -2.15 -7.02
CA ALA A 122 -5.52 -3.02 -8.10
C ALA A 122 -6.51 -4.08 -7.59
N ASP A 123 -7.20 -3.79 -6.48
CA ASP A 123 -8.26 -4.60 -5.90
C ASP A 123 -9.57 -4.32 -6.66
N HIS A 124 -9.59 -4.75 -7.91
CA HIS A 124 -10.82 -4.83 -8.66
C HIS A 124 -11.65 -5.94 -8.04
N LEU A 125 -12.68 -5.56 -7.26
CA LEU A 125 -13.80 -6.42 -6.95
C LEU A 125 -14.21 -7.11 -8.25
N ARG A 126 -13.99 -8.43 -8.34
CA ARG A 126 -14.70 -9.24 -9.32
C ARG A 126 -16.17 -9.11 -8.94
N SER A 127 -16.89 -8.26 -9.65
CA SER A 127 -18.35 -8.28 -9.66
C SER A 127 -18.75 -9.66 -10.22
N THR A 128 -18.99 -10.61 -9.33
CA THR A 128 -19.84 -11.78 -9.60
C THR A 128 -21.28 -11.41 -9.35
#